data_AF-A0A2W5WYV5-F1
#
_entry.id   AF-A0A2W5WYV5-F1
#
_cell.length_a   1.000
_cell.length_b   1.000
_cell.length_c   1.000
_cell.angle_alpha   90.00
_cell.angle_beta   90.00
_cell.angle_gamma   90.00
#
_symmetry.space_group_name_H-M   'P 1'
#
loop_
_entity.id
_entity.type
_entity.pdbx_description
1 polymer ?
#
loop_
_entity_poly.entity_id
_entity_poly.type
_entity_poly.pdbx_seq_one_letter_code
_entity_poly.pdbx_strand_id
1 'polypeptide(L)' 'MADKVAELVELLEIEPDGLREAEFFQARAALQTRVGKTVSAAEVQDARIVLATSDGGRYIFYGFLGAEGAY' A
#
# COMPACT_ATOMS: atom_id res chain seq x y z
N MET A 1 -7.25 24.97 -20.67
CA MET A 1 -7.55 23.78 -19.83
C MET A 1 -6.26 23.09 -19.38
N ALA A 2 -5.26 22.94 -20.25
CA ALA A 2 -3.94 22.40 -19.90
C ALA A 2 -3.20 23.20 -18.80
N ASP A 3 -3.26 24.54 -18.81
CA ASP A 3 -2.58 25.39 -17.80
C ASP A 3 -3.04 25.13 -16.37
N LYS A 4 -4.34 24.95 -16.13
CA LYS A 4 -4.89 24.67 -14.80
C LYS A 4 -4.47 23.29 -14.26
N VAL A 5 -4.20 22.33 -15.15
CA VAL A 5 -3.73 20.99 -14.77
C VAL A 5 -2.26 21.04 -14.39
N ALA A 6 -1.44 21.81 -15.13
CA ALA A 6 -0.03 22.03 -14.78
C ALA A 6 0.11 22.77 -13.44
N GLU A 7 -0.72 23.79 -13.20
CA GLU A 7 -0.78 24.54 -11.95
C GLU A 7 -1.22 23.66 -10.75
N LEU A 8 -2.17 22.75 -10.96
CA LEU A 8 -2.59 21.77 -9.95
C LEU A 8 -1.50 20.72 -9.64
N VAL A 9 -0.66 20.38 -10.63
CA VAL A 9 0.48 19.47 -10.45
C VAL A 9 1.63 20.17 -9.72
N GLU A 10 1.86 21.47 -9.95
CA GLU A 10 2.79 22.30 -9.16
C GLU A 10 2.32 22.53 -7.72
N LEU A 11 1.01 22.67 -7.49
CA LEU A 11 0.42 22.82 -6.14
C LEU A 11 0.44 21.54 -5.31
N LEU A 12 0.59 20.39 -5.96
CA LEU A 12 0.75 19.08 -5.34
C LEU A 12 2.22 18.69 -5.41
N GLU A 13 3.06 19.37 -4.63
CA GLU A 13 4.36 18.81 -4.23
C GLU A 13 4.07 17.57 -3.37
N ILE A 14 3.79 16.45 -4.04
CA ILE A 14 3.59 15.15 -3.42
C ILE A 14 4.97 14.73 -2.92
N GLU A 15 5.21 14.86 -1.61
CA GLU A 15 6.42 14.37 -0.95
C GLU A 15 6.33 12.84 -0.84
N PRO A 16 6.99 12.08 -1.72
CA PRO A 16 6.76 10.64 -1.81
C PRO A 16 7.31 9.91 -0.59
N ASP A 17 8.37 10.44 0.01
CA ASP A 17 9.00 9.88 1.20
C ASP A 17 8.08 10.00 2.42
N GLY A 18 7.45 11.17 2.62
CA GLY A 18 6.48 11.37 3.69
C GLY A 18 5.24 10.48 3.55
N LEU A 19 4.76 10.26 2.33
CA LEU A 19 3.68 9.31 2.06
C LEU A 19 4.08 7.86 2.36
N ARG A 20 5.28 7.43 1.95
CA ARG A 20 5.78 6.09 2.25
C ARG A 20 5.94 5.86 3.75
N GLU A 21 6.43 6.86 4.49
CA GLU A 21 6.56 6.76 5.95
C GLU A 21 5.21 6.65 6.64
N ALA A 22 4.22 7.45 6.20
CA ALA A 22 2.85 7.38 6.70
C ALA A 22 2.20 6.02 6.41
N GLU A 23 2.34 5.49 5.19
CA GLU A 23 1.84 4.17 4.81
C GLU A 23 2.52 3.06 5.61
N PHE A 24 3.83 3.15 5.83
CA PHE A 24 4.57 2.19 6.63
C PHE A 24 4.10 2.18 8.09
N PHE A 25 3.91 3.35 8.69
CA PHE A 25 3.39 3.46 10.06
C PHE A 25 1.99 2.83 10.18
N GLN A 26 1.10 3.12 9.23
CA GLN A 26 -0.25 2.55 9.20
C GLN A 26 -0.24 1.03 9.00
N ALA A 27 0.56 0.52 8.05
CA ALA A 27 0.71 -0.91 7.83
C ALA A 27 1.23 -1.63 9.07
N ARG A 28 2.23 -1.04 9.75
CA ARG A 28 2.77 -1.59 10.99
C ARG A 28 1.73 -1.61 12.11
N ALA A 29 0.98 -0.53 12.32
CA ALA A 29 -0.10 -0.49 13.31
C ALA A 29 -1.18 -1.53 13.01
N ALA A 30 -1.58 -1.67 11.74
CA ALA A 30 -2.53 -2.69 11.30
C ALA A 30 -2.01 -4.10 11.62
N LEU A 31 -0.76 -4.42 11.27
CA LEU A 31 -0.15 -5.73 11.53
C LEU A 31 -0.01 -6.04 13.04
N GLN A 32 0.26 -5.03 13.88
CA GLN A 32 0.29 -5.22 15.33
C GLN A 32 -1.04 -5.70 15.91
N THR A 33 -2.17 -5.29 15.33
CA THR A 33 -3.50 -5.80 15.73
C THR A 33 -3.79 -7.23 15.26
N ARG A 34 -2.83 -7.89 14.61
CA ARG A 34 -2.97 -9.20 13.96
C ARG A 34 -1.95 -10.22 14.46
N VAL A 35 -1.22 -9.92 15.54
CA VAL A 35 -0.33 -10.87 16.21
C VAL A 35 -1.10 -12.15 16.57
N GLY A 36 -0.55 -13.30 16.20
CA GLY A 36 -1.17 -14.62 16.42
C GLY A 36 -2.19 -15.03 15.35
N LYS A 37 -2.50 -14.18 14.37
CA LYS A 37 -3.33 -14.57 13.21
C LYS A 37 -2.45 -15.13 12.11
N THR A 38 -2.85 -16.28 11.58
CA THR A 38 -2.13 -16.96 10.51
C THR A 38 -2.71 -16.56 9.15
N VAL A 39 -1.85 -16.24 8.19
CA VAL A 39 -2.26 -16.07 6.79
C VAL A 39 -2.63 -17.45 6.24
N SER A 40 -3.87 -17.62 5.79
CA SER A 40 -4.38 -18.86 5.21
C SER A 40 -4.30 -18.87 3.69
N ALA A 41 -4.36 -17.70 3.04
CA ALA A 41 -4.19 -17.56 1.61
C ALA A 41 -3.65 -16.18 1.22
N ALA A 42 -2.92 -16.13 0.10
CA ALA A 42 -2.45 -14.91 -0.53
C ALA A 42 -2.71 -14.98 -2.05
N GLU A 43 -3.30 -13.94 -2.63
CA GLU A 43 -3.60 -13.85 -4.06
C GLU A 43 -3.10 -12.53 -4.62
N VAL A 44 -2.32 -12.59 -5.71
CA VAL A 44 -1.96 -11.41 -6.51
C VAL A 44 -3.05 -11.20 -7.55
N GLN A 45 -3.66 -10.03 -7.53
CA GLN A 45 -4.60 -9.56 -8.54
C GLN A 45 -3.95 -8.37 -9.28
N ASP A 46 -4.47 -8.01 -10.46
CA ASP A 46 -3.82 -7.08 -11.41
C ASP A 46 -3.22 -5.80 -10.79
N ALA A 47 -3.83 -5.25 -9.74
CA ALA A 47 -3.36 -4.03 -9.08
C ALA A 47 -3.26 -4.14 -7.55
N ARG A 48 -3.28 -5.34 -6.98
CA ARG A 48 -3.35 -5.52 -5.52
C ARG A 48 -2.95 -6.92 -5.05
N ILE A 49 -2.49 -7.00 -3.80
CA ILE A 49 -2.34 -8.26 -3.08
C ILE A 49 -3.49 -8.41 -2.10
N VAL A 50 -4.12 -9.58 -2.11
CA VAL A 50 -5.21 -9.93 -1.20
C VAL A 50 -4.74 -11.03 -0.26
N LEU A 51 -4.77 -10.77 1.05
CA LEU A 51 -4.45 -11.76 2.08
C LEU A 51 -5.72 -12.18 2.81
N ALA A 52 -5.88 -13.49 3.03
CA ALA A 52 -6.88 -14.06 3.90
C ALA A 52 -6.22 -14.61 5.17
N THR A 53 -6.85 -14.43 6.32
CA THR A 53 -6.40 -14.99 7.60
C THR A 53 -7.27 -16.17 8.03
N SER A 54 -6.71 -17.05 8.86
CA SER A 54 -7.35 -18.27 9.34
C SER A 54 -8.63 -18.03 10.15
N ASP A 55 -8.82 -16.82 10.67
CA ASP A 55 -10.01 -16.35 11.38
C ASP A 55 -11.06 -15.69 10.44
N GLY A 56 -10.87 -15.77 9.13
CA GLY A 56 -11.79 -15.23 8.12
C GLY A 56 -11.59 -13.75 7.77
N GLY A 57 -10.54 -13.09 8.31
CA GLY A 57 -10.18 -11.73 7.91
C GLY A 57 -9.65 -11.64 6.48
N ARG A 58 -9.92 -10.53 5.79
CA ARG A 58 -9.42 -10.25 4.44
C ARG A 58 -8.77 -8.87 4.39
N TYR A 59 -7.57 -8.79 3.84
CA TYR A 59 -6.76 -7.58 3.77
C TYR A 59 -6.34 -7.34 2.33
N ILE A 60 -6.37 -6.08 1.91
CA ILE A 60 -6.07 -5.68 0.53
C ILE A 60 -4.95 -4.64 0.60
N PHE A 61 -3.85 -4.96 -0.05
CA PHE A 61 -2.69 -4.09 -0.16
C PHE A 61 -2.63 -3.57 -1.59
N TYR A 62 -2.75 -2.25 -1.71
CA TYR A 62 -2.53 -1.51 -2.94
C TYR A 62 -1.12 -0.94 -2.86
N GLY A 63 -0.30 -1.18 -3.87
CA GLY A 63 1.07 -0.70 -3.88
C GLY A 63 1.78 -1.02 -5.18
N PHE A 64 2.81 -0.23 -5.48
CA PHE A 64 3.77 -0.56 -6.53
C PHE A 64 4.57 -1.77 -6.01
N LEU A 65 4.33 -2.95 -6.56
CA LEU A 65 5.27 -4.07 -6.47
C LEU A 65 6.51 -3.64 -7.27
N GLY A 66 7.36 -2.80 -6.66
CA GLY A 66 8.69 -2.54 -7.18
C GLY A 66 9.32 -3.91 -7.40
N ALA A 67 9.70 -4.21 -8.64
CA ALA A 67 10.35 -5.47 -8.95
C ALA A 67 11.56 -5.61 -8.01
N GLU A 68 11.51 -6.57 -7.10
CA GLU A 68 12.73 -7.01 -6.43
C GLU A 68 13.68 -7.49 -7.52
N GLY A 69 14.74 -6.72 -7.78
CA GLY A 69 15.67 -6.99 -8.88
C GLY A 69 16.61 -5.86 -9.30
N ALA A 70 16.52 -4.65 -8.72
CA ALA A 70 17.55 -3.63 -8.89
C ALA A 70 17.92 -3.04 -7.53
N TYR A 71 18.80 -3.73 -6.81
CA TYR A 71 19.99 -3.24 -6.06
C TYR A 71 20.54 -4.39 -5.20
#